data_AF-R0D1I9-F1
#
_entry.id   AF-R0D1I9-F1
#
_cell.length_a   1.000
_cell.length_b   1.000
_cell.length_c   1.000
_cell.angle_alpha   90.00
_cell.angle_beta   90.00
_cell.angle_gamma   90.00
#
_symmetry.space_group_name_H-M   'P 1'
#
loop_
_entity.id
_entity.type
_entity.pdbx_description
1 polymer ?
#
loop_
_entity_poly.entity_id
_entity_poly.type
_entity_poly.pdbx_seq_one_letter_code
_entity_poly.pdbx_strand_id
1 'polypeptide(L)'
;MDIDPDRLRAIVGALGGVAVYGLVQIGALGAAERANLFEHLFRLGCAAVSAVILAAFFVKAALPLIPWPPMREAYLFGFAVGAFSWELLPVLFRIVKRRAVERAEKL
;
A
#
# COMPACT_ATOMS: atom_id res chain seq x y z
N MET A 1 18.16 -5.37 18.70
CA MET A 1 17.63 -4.39 17.72
C MET A 1 16.29 -3.95 18.25
N ASP A 2 16.26 -2.83 18.99
CA ASP A 2 15.05 -2.29 19.61
C ASP A 2 14.12 -1.80 18.50
N ILE A 3 12.98 -2.45 18.33
CA ILE A 3 11.99 -2.05 17.32
C ILE A 3 11.11 -0.98 17.94
N ASP A 4 11.19 0.25 17.44
CA ASP A 4 10.34 1.35 17.89
C ASP A 4 8.85 0.92 17.89
N PRO A 5 8.13 1.05 19.02
CA PRO A 5 6.75 0.60 19.14
C PRO A 5 5.82 1.34 18.15
N ASP A 6 6.12 2.60 17.83
CA ASP A 6 5.34 3.38 16.87
C ASP A 6 5.55 2.90 15.43
N ARG A 7 6.76 2.42 15.11
CA ARG A 7 7.02 1.81 13.80
C ARG A 7 6.24 0.51 13.65
N LEU A 8 6.17 -0.30 14.71
CA LEU A 8 5.35 -1.51 14.73
C LEU A 8 3.87 -1.18 14.53
N ARG A 9 3.34 -0.19 15.24
CA ARG A 9 1.94 0.27 15.12
C ARG A 9 1.61 0.78 13.72
N ALA A 10 2.51 1.53 13.09
CA ALA A 10 2.34 2.00 11.72
C ALA A 10 2.34 0.85 10.70
N ILE A 11 3.19 -0.16 10.88
CA ILE A 11 3.20 -1.35 10.03
C ILE A 11 1.89 -2.12 10.17
N VAL A 12 1.42 -2.35 11.39
CA VAL A 12 0.15 -3.05 11.66
C VAL A 12 -1.03 -2.27 11.09
N GLY A 13 -1.05 -0.95 11.26
CA GLY A 13 -2.03 -0.06 10.65
C GLY A 13 -2.03 -0.20 9.13
N ALA A 14 -0.85 -0.16 8.49
CA ALA A 14 -0.70 -0.28 7.04
C ALA A 14 -1.18 -1.62 6.50
N LEU A 15 -0.85 -2.72 7.17
CA LEU A 15 -1.38 -4.03 6.83
C LEU A 15 -2.91 -4.07 6.96
N GLY A 16 -3.46 -3.47 8.01
CA GLY A 16 -4.91 -3.33 8.20
C GLY A 16 -5.57 -2.53 7.08
N GLY A 17 -4.98 -1.40 6.68
CA GLY A 17 -5.46 -0.56 5.58
C GLY A 17 -5.43 -1.29 4.25
N VAL A 18 -4.32 -1.97 3.93
CA VAL A 18 -4.18 -2.77 2.71
C VAL A 18 -5.18 -3.92 2.67
N ALA A 19 -5.40 -4.60 3.80
CA ALA A 19 -6.31 -5.74 3.86
C ALA A 19 -7.77 -5.30 3.69
N VAL A 20 -8.22 -4.28 4.42
CA VAL A 20 -9.60 -3.78 4.35
C VAL A 20 -9.88 -3.21 2.96
N TYR A 21 -9.03 -2.31 2.47
CA TYR A 21 -9.25 -1.66 1.19
C TYR A 21 -9.03 -2.61 0.01
N GLY A 22 -8.11 -3.57 0.16
CA GLY A 22 -7.89 -4.62 -0.82
C GLY A 22 -9.06 -5.58 -0.95
N LEU A 23 -9.72 -5.94 0.15
CA LEU A 23 -10.95 -6.73 0.11
C LEU A 23 -12.09 -5.97 -0.57
N VAL A 24 -12.24 -4.67 -0.28
CA VAL A 24 -13.24 -3.81 -0.95
C VAL A 24 -12.96 -3.72 -2.45
N GLN A 25 -11.71 -3.47 -2.85
CA GLN A 25 -11.30 -3.40 -4.25
C GLN A 25 -11.48 -4.73 -4.98
N ILE A 26 -11.10 -5.86 -4.37
CA ILE A 26 -11.32 -7.20 -4.95
C ILE A 26 -12.82 -7.50 -5.07
N GLY A 27 -13.64 -7.08 -4.10
CA GLY A 27 -15.10 -7.21 -4.19
C GLY A 27 -15.71 -6.36 -5.31
N ALA A 28 -15.23 -5.12 -5.48
CA ALA A 28 -15.70 -4.21 -6.51
C ALA A 28 -15.22 -4.61 -7.92
N LEU A 29 -13.94 -4.99 -8.07
CA LEU A 29 -13.34 -5.39 -9.34
C LEU A 29 -13.70 -6.83 -9.72
N GLY A 30 -13.83 -7.74 -8.75
CA GLY A 30 -14.26 -9.12 -8.97
C GLY A 30 -15.71 -9.24 -9.44
N ALA A 31 -16.55 -8.24 -9.18
CA ALA A 31 -17.88 -8.13 -9.76
C ALA A 31 -17.87 -7.58 -11.21
N ALA A 32 -16.84 -6.81 -11.58
CA ALA A 32 -16.78 -6.08 -12.85
C ALA A 32 -15.90 -6.75 -13.92
N GLU A 33 -14.82 -7.42 -13.53
CA GLU A 33 -13.90 -8.08 -14.44
C GLU A 33 -13.63 -9.52 -13.99
N ARG A 34 -13.71 -10.45 -14.96
CA ARG A 34 -13.18 -11.82 -14.86
C ARG A 34 -11.65 -11.82 -14.92
N ALA A 35 -11.01 -10.85 -14.27
CA ALA A 35 -9.57 -10.68 -14.24
C ALA A 35 -8.93 -11.83 -13.46
N ASN A 36 -7.75 -12.25 -13.92
CA ASN A 36 -7.03 -13.38 -13.33
C ASN A 36 -6.78 -13.13 -11.84
N LEU A 37 -7.27 -14.04 -11.00
CA LEU A 37 -7.17 -13.97 -9.53
C LEU A 37 -5.70 -13.86 -9.08
N PHE A 38 -4.79 -14.46 -9.85
CA PHE A 38 -3.35 -14.39 -9.67
C PHE A 38 -2.79 -12.97 -9.83
N GLU A 39 -3.29 -12.19 -10.78
CA GLU A 39 -2.85 -10.80 -10.99
C GLU A 39 -3.34 -9.89 -9.85
N HIS A 40 -4.55 -10.14 -9.34
CA HIS A 40 -5.08 -9.43 -8.16
C HIS A 40 -4.29 -9.74 -6.90
N LEU A 41 -3.94 -11.01 -6.67
CA LEU A 41 -3.08 -11.43 -5.55
C LEU A 41 -1.68 -10.80 -5.65
N PHE A 42 -1.10 -10.75 -6.84
CA PHE A 42 0.21 -10.13 -7.04
C PHE A 42 0.18 -8.62 -6.76
N ARG A 43 -0.85 -7.93 -7.23
CA ARG A 43 -1.08 -6.50 -6.94
C ARG A 43 -1.28 -6.27 -5.44
N LEU A 44 -2.07 -7.10 -4.76
CA LEU A 44 -2.24 -7.06 -3.30
C LEU A 44 -0.91 -7.25 -2.56
N GLY A 45 -0.08 -8.21 -3.00
CA GLY A 45 1.25 -8.44 -2.43
C GLY A 45 2.16 -7.21 -2.58
N CYS A 46 2.21 -6.61 -3.77
CA CYS A 46 2.93 -5.36 -3.98
C CYS A 46 2.37 -4.19 -3.15
N ALA A 47 1.05 -4.12 -2.97
CA ALA A 47 0.39 -3.11 -2.12
C ALA A 47 0.89 -3.23 -0.69
N ALA A 48 0.83 -4.45 -0.15
CA ALA A 48 1.24 -4.76 1.21
C ALA A 48 2.70 -4.40 1.44
N VAL A 49 3.60 -4.84 0.56
CA VAL A 49 5.04 -4.58 0.71
C VAL A 49 5.34 -3.09 0.62
N SER A 50 4.77 -2.39 -0.36
CA SER A 50 4.99 -0.94 -0.52
C SER A 50 4.42 -0.13 0.65
N ALA A 51 3.21 -0.45 1.12
CA ALA A 51 2.58 0.19 2.25
C ALA A 51 3.37 -0.03 3.55
N VAL A 52 3.89 -1.23 3.78
CA VAL A 52 4.72 -1.54 4.96
C VAL A 52 6.02 -0.73 4.92
N ILE A 53 6.70 -0.66 3.77
CA ILE A 53 7.93 0.12 3.62
C ILE A 53 7.65 1.61 3.85
N LEU A 54 6.60 2.15 3.22
CA LEU A 54 6.23 3.56 3.36
C LEU A 54 5.84 3.88 4.79
N ALA A 55 5.00 3.07 5.43
CA ALA A 55 4.61 3.27 6.83
C ALA A 55 5.82 3.21 7.76
N ALA A 56 6.70 2.22 7.59
CA ALA A 56 7.88 2.06 8.44
C ALA A 56 8.89 3.22 8.33
N PHE A 57 9.06 3.78 7.12
CA PHE A 57 9.99 4.90 6.88
C PHE A 57 9.37 6.25 7.22
N PHE A 58 8.15 6.51 6.74
CA PHE A 58 7.51 7.80 6.91
C PHE A 58 6.93 8.01 8.29
N VAL A 59 6.71 6.98 9.12
CA VAL A 59 6.21 7.18 10.50
C VAL A 59 7.09 8.17 11.28
N LYS A 60 8.42 8.12 11.15
CA LYS A 60 9.31 9.04 11.89
C LYS A 60 9.41 10.43 11.27
N ALA A 61 9.26 10.54 9.95
CA ALA A 61 9.40 11.81 9.24
C ALA A 61 8.08 12.58 9.15
N ALA A 62 6.97 11.88 8.85
CA ALA A 62 5.67 12.45 8.54
C ALA A 62 4.82 12.71 9.79
N LEU A 63 4.81 11.83 10.81
CA LEU A 63 4.02 12.09 12.01
C LEU A 63 4.30 13.45 12.67
N PRO A 64 5.55 13.88 12.91
CA PRO A 64 5.81 15.16 13.56
C PRO A 64 5.41 16.37 12.70
N LEU A 65 5.24 16.18 11.38
CA LEU A 65 4.77 17.21 10.44
C LEU A 65 3.23 17.35 10.42
N ILE A 66 2.48 16.37 10.95
CA ILE A 66 1.01 16.39 10.93
C ILE A 66 0.49 17.33 12.02
N PRO A 67 -0.21 18.42 11.67
CA PRO A 67 -0.69 19.38 12.66
C PRO A 67 -1.80 18.80 13.55
N TRP A 68 -2.62 17.88 13.04
CA TRP A 68 -3.74 17.28 13.78
C TRP A 68 -3.31 16.16 14.74
N PRO A 69 -3.53 16.31 16.06
CA PRO A 69 -3.22 15.29 17.07
C PRO A 69 -3.82 13.90 16.82
N PRO A 70 -5.08 13.73 16.39
CA PRO A 70 -5.63 12.38 16.17
C PRO A 70 -4.99 11.67 14.96
N MET A 71 -4.51 12.41 13.96
CA MET A 71 -3.76 11.82 12.84
C MET A 71 -2.30 11.51 13.17
N ARG A 72 -1.81 11.96 14.33
CA ARG A 72 -0.49 11.59 14.88
C ARG A 72 -0.50 10.25 15.60
N GLU A 73 -1.56 9.47 15.50
CA GLU A 73 -1.53 8.07 15.90
C GLU A 73 -0.85 7.24 14.81
N ALA A 74 0.26 6.59 15.17
CA ALA A 74 1.04 5.78 14.22
C ALA A 74 0.18 4.70 13.53
N TYR A 75 -0.81 4.15 14.24
CA TYR A 75 -1.76 3.18 13.69
C TYR A 75 -2.63 3.78 12.57
N LEU A 76 -3.24 4.95 12.81
CA LEU A 76 -4.09 5.62 11.82
C LEU A 76 -3.30 6.12 10.62
N PHE A 77 -2.08 6.61 10.86
CA PHE A 77 -1.15 6.96 9.79
C PHE A 77 -0.83 5.75 8.91
N GLY A 78 -0.46 4.62 9.54
CA GLY A 78 -0.23 3.36 8.85
C GLY A 78 -1.44 2.95 8.01
N PHE A 79 -2.63 2.95 8.62
CA PHE A 79 -3.89 2.58 7.97
C PHE A 79 -4.17 3.43 6.73
N ALA A 80 -4.01 4.75 6.82
CA ALA A 80 -4.18 5.65 5.68
C ALA A 80 -3.19 5.32 4.56
N VAL A 81 -1.90 5.14 4.88
CA VAL A 81 -0.87 4.75 3.89
C VAL A 81 -1.24 3.42 3.21
N GLY A 82 -1.72 2.45 3.98
CA GLY A 82 -2.18 1.16 3.47
C GLY A 82 -3.39 1.28 2.54
N ALA A 83 -4.41 2.05 2.93
CA ALA A 83 -5.57 2.30 2.10
C ALA A 83 -5.21 3.03 0.79
N PHE A 84 -4.37 4.06 0.86
CA PHE A 84 -3.94 4.83 -0.31
C PHE A 84 -2.99 4.08 -1.25
N SER A 85 -2.26 3.07 -0.74
CA SER A 85 -1.38 2.25 -1.58
C SER A 85 -2.13 1.55 -2.72
N TRP A 86 -3.41 1.22 -2.50
CA TRP A 86 -4.28 0.60 -3.50
C TRP A 86 -4.68 1.54 -4.64
N GLU A 87 -4.84 2.84 -4.38
CA GLU A 87 -5.16 3.84 -5.41
C GLU A 87 -3.95 4.14 -6.30
N LEU A 88 -2.74 4.10 -5.74
CA LEU A 88 -1.49 4.32 -6.47
C LEU A 88 -1.07 3.12 -7.34
N LEU A 89 -1.52 1.92 -6.96
CA LEU A 89 -1.17 0.66 -7.60
C LEU A 89 -1.58 0.54 -9.07
N PRO A 90 -2.82 0.82 -9.50
CA PRO A 90 -3.18 0.73 -10.92
C PRO A 90 -2.40 1.72 -11.79
N VAL A 91 -2.05 2.90 -11.24
CA VAL A 91 -1.23 3.90 -11.92
C VAL A 91 0.22 3.42 -12.07
N LEU A 92 0.84 2.99 -10.96
CA LEU A 92 2.22 2.51 -10.95
C LEU A 92 2.37 1.22 -11.75
N PHE A 93 1.42 0.29 -11.67
CA PHE A 93 1.47 -0.97 -12.41
C PHE A 93 1.35 -0.74 -13.92
N ARG A 94 0.51 0.21 -14.38
CA ARG A 94 0.47 0.60 -15.80
C ARG A 94 1.81 1.15 -16.27
N ILE A 95 2.45 2.01 -15.47
CA ILE A 95 3.76 2.60 -15.80
C ILE A 95 4.84 1.51 -15.83
N VAL A 96 4.88 0.62 -14.83
CA VAL A 96 5.87 -0.45 -14.74
C VAL A 96 5.66 -1.47 -15.85
N LYS A 97 4.43 -1.90 -16.12
CA LYS A 97 4.12 -2.80 -17.23
C LYS A 97 4.56 -2.19 -18.57
N ARG A 98 4.25 -0.90 -18.79
CA ARG A 98 4.69 -0.19 -20.00
C ARG A 98 6.21 -0.14 -20.13
N ARG A 99 6.93 0.18 -19.04
CA ARG A 99 8.41 0.16 -19.03
C ARG A 99 9.00 -1.24 -19.19
N ALA A 100 8.36 -2.26 -18.64
CA ALA A 100 8.79 -3.65 -18.76
C ALA A 100 8.63 -4.15 -20.20
N VAL A 101 7.52 -3.81 -20.86
CA VAL A 101 7.30 -4.07 -22.29
C VAL A 101 8.33 -3.30 -23.14
N GLU A 102 8.52 -2.01 -22.90
CA GLU A 102 9.53 -1.21 -23.63
C GLU A 102 10.97 -1.71 -23.43
N ARG A 103 11.29 -2.33 -22.29
CA ARG A 103 12.60 -2.98 -22.07
C ARG A 103 12.69 -4.34 -22.73
N ALA A 104 11.59 -5.11 -22.77
CA ALA A 104 11.55 -6.39 -23.46
C ALA A 104 11.63 -6.23 -24.99
N GLU A 105 11.09 -5.14 -25.54
CA GLU A 105 11.22 -4.80 -26.97
C GLU A 105 12.60 -4.25 -27.36
N LYS A 106 13.40 -3.83 -26.38
CA LYS A 106 14.78 -3.32 -26.58
C LYS A 106 15.86 -4.39 -26.41
N LEU A 107 15.49 -5.63 -26.09
CA LEU A 107 16.35 -6.81 -26.02
C LEU A 107 16.15 -7.66 -27.28
#